data_AF-A0A1X0KCA8-F1
#
_entry.id   AF-A0A1X0KCA8-F1
#
_cell.length_a   1.000
_cell.length_b   1.000
_cell.length_c   1.000
_cell.angle_alpha   90.00
_cell.angle_beta   90.00
_cell.angle_gamma   90.00
#
_symmetry.space_group_name_H-M   'P 1'
#
loop_
_entity.id
_entity.type
_entity.pdbx_description
1 polymer ?
#
loop_
_entity_poly.entity_id
_entity_poly.type
_entity_poly.pdbx_seq_one_letter_code
_entity_poly.pdbx_strand_id
1 'polypeptide(L)'
;MQLYFNPLTLLAELLRPGEAKQRTLIGRGLAWRVQQLESIRGFADVEFSVFSQFGDDGIIQWLIHRISSIDESFVEFGVEDYQESNTRFLLLNNNWRGLVMDSSDRYIKAIGRDQISWRHDLQSVCSFITAENIDELLLTHGFEGDIGLLHIDIDGNDYWVWRGVTAVRPAIAIIEYNSVFGAERSITIPYDPKFSRGGPISNLYYGASLPALCDLAYSKGYDFVGSNSAGNNAFFIRSDVDHGLKPLTAGEGYVTSRYAESMDSKGRLTYLRGERRLASLRGLPVINTRTGAEEEL
;
A
#
# COMPACT_ATOMS: atom_id res chain seq x y z
N MET A 1 -11.98 -5.92 39.98
CA MET A 1 -12.53 -6.37 38.69
C MET A 1 -11.51 -7.32 38.07
N GLN A 2 -11.66 -8.63 38.28
CA GLN A 2 -10.75 -9.63 37.69
C GLN A 2 -11.03 -9.70 36.19
N LEU A 3 -10.08 -9.25 35.38
CA LEU A 3 -10.08 -9.49 33.93
C LEU A 3 -9.87 -10.99 33.72
N TYR A 4 -10.97 -11.73 33.54
CA TYR A 4 -10.93 -13.12 33.07
C TYR A 4 -10.54 -13.10 31.59
N PHE A 5 -9.23 -13.07 31.31
CA PHE A 5 -8.74 -13.40 29.98
C PHE A 5 -8.93 -14.90 29.76
N ASN A 6 -9.62 -15.27 28.68
CA ASN A 6 -9.75 -16.66 28.26
C ASN A 6 -8.34 -17.25 28.12
N PRO A 7 -7.99 -18.37 28.80
CA PRO A 7 -6.65 -18.94 28.79
C PRO A 7 -6.17 -19.32 27.38
N LEU A 8 -7.08 -19.63 26.46
CA LEU A 8 -6.75 -19.84 25.04
C LEU A 8 -6.36 -18.53 24.34
N THR A 9 -7.02 -17.42 24.66
CA THR A 9 -6.66 -16.10 24.15
C THR A 9 -5.28 -15.73 24.65
N LEU A 10 -5.01 -15.86 25.96
CA LEU A 10 -3.69 -15.59 26.54
C LEU A 10 -2.59 -16.45 25.93
N LEU A 11 -2.85 -17.74 25.70
CA LEU A 11 -1.90 -18.64 25.03
C LEU A 11 -1.62 -18.21 23.59
N ALA A 12 -2.66 -17.84 22.83
CA ALA A 12 -2.49 -17.27 21.49
C ALA A 12 -1.69 -15.95 21.54
N GLU A 13 -1.94 -15.09 22.54
CA GLU A 13 -1.19 -13.85 22.72
C GLU A 13 0.30 -14.09 22.99
N LEU A 14 0.63 -15.16 23.73
CA LEU A 14 2.00 -15.56 24.04
C LEU A 14 2.72 -16.25 22.88
N LEU A 15 1.99 -16.90 21.97
CA LEU A 15 2.56 -17.55 20.78
C LEU A 15 2.91 -16.54 19.68
N ARG A 16 2.12 -15.47 19.53
CA ARG A 16 2.30 -14.42 18.50
C ARG A 16 3.74 -13.84 18.44
N PRO A 17 4.40 -13.45 19.55
CA PRO A 17 5.78 -12.97 19.51
C PRO A 17 6.78 -14.01 19.01
N GLY A 18 6.56 -15.30 19.31
CA GLY A 18 7.40 -16.39 18.83
C GLY A 18 7.25 -16.60 17.33
N GLU A 19 6.00 -16.59 16.84
CA GLU A 19 5.69 -16.68 15.41
C GLU A 19 6.27 -15.50 14.62
N ALA A 20 6.10 -14.26 15.10
CA ALA A 20 6.65 -13.08 14.45
C ALA A 20 8.18 -13.17 14.31
N LYS A 21 8.90 -13.59 15.36
CA LYS A 21 10.35 -13.81 15.30
C LYS A 21 10.76 -14.89 14.29
N GLN A 22 10.02 -16.00 14.25
CA GLN A 22 10.27 -17.07 13.28
C GLN A 22 10.05 -16.59 11.84
N ARG A 23 8.93 -15.89 11.59
CA ARG A 23 8.63 -15.27 10.29
C ARG A 23 9.75 -14.31 9.88
N THR A 24 10.17 -13.40 10.76
CA THR A 24 11.27 -12.46 10.47
C THR A 24 12.58 -13.18 10.15
N LEU A 25 12.94 -14.26 10.85
CA LEU A 25 14.16 -15.04 10.57
C LEU A 25 14.11 -15.73 9.21
N ILE A 26 12.98 -16.33 8.85
CA ILE A 26 12.77 -16.95 7.53
C ILE A 26 12.79 -15.87 6.44
N GLY A 27 12.06 -14.78 6.66
CA GLY A 27 12.00 -13.62 5.78
C GLY A 27 13.38 -13.03 5.51
N ARG A 28 14.25 -12.93 6.52
CA ARG A 28 15.63 -12.46 6.35
C ARG A 28 16.44 -13.37 5.42
N GLY A 29 16.26 -14.69 5.52
CA GLY A 29 16.87 -15.64 4.59
C GLY A 29 16.36 -15.48 3.15
N LEU A 30 15.06 -15.21 2.97
CA LEU A 30 14.47 -14.93 1.66
C LEU A 30 14.95 -13.58 1.10
N ALA A 31 15.04 -12.54 1.93
CA ALA A 31 15.60 -11.23 1.58
C ALA A 31 17.03 -11.38 1.03
N TRP A 32 17.87 -12.18 1.69
CA TRP A 32 19.21 -12.49 1.21
C TRP A 32 19.26 -13.23 -0.11
N ARG A 33 18.24 -14.03 -0.42
CA ARG A 33 18.14 -14.71 -1.70
C ARG A 33 17.70 -13.77 -2.81
N VAL A 34 16.67 -12.96 -2.58
CA VAL A 34 16.16 -12.05 -3.62
C VAL A 34 17.16 -10.96 -3.94
N GLN A 35 17.87 -10.40 -2.96
CA GLN A 35 18.90 -9.37 -3.21
C GLN A 35 20.04 -9.85 -4.13
N GLN A 36 20.28 -11.17 -4.23
CA GLN A 36 21.29 -11.75 -5.11
C GLN A 36 20.83 -11.86 -6.58
N LEU A 37 19.54 -11.63 -6.86
CA LEU A 37 19.02 -11.67 -8.22
C LEU A 37 19.36 -10.38 -8.95
N GLU A 38 20.33 -10.47 -9.87
CA GLU A 38 20.77 -9.36 -10.72
C GLU A 38 19.68 -8.92 -11.70
N SER A 39 18.84 -9.85 -12.15
CA SER A 39 17.73 -9.59 -13.09
C SER A 39 16.53 -10.47 -12.75
N ILE A 40 15.34 -9.95 -13.00
CA ILE A 40 14.05 -10.65 -12.84
C ILE A 40 13.24 -10.52 -14.14
N ARG A 41 12.33 -11.46 -14.40
CA ARG A 41 11.38 -11.34 -15.53
C ARG A 41 10.17 -10.48 -15.16
N GLY A 42 9.84 -10.45 -13.87
CA GLY A 42 8.79 -9.65 -13.27
C GLY A 42 8.79 -9.87 -11.76
N PHE A 43 8.00 -9.09 -11.03
CA PHE A 43 8.00 -9.12 -9.57
C PHE A 43 7.64 -10.48 -8.94
N ALA A 44 6.86 -11.31 -9.64
CA ALA A 44 6.60 -12.69 -9.22
C ALA A 44 7.86 -13.53 -8.93
N ASP A 45 9.01 -13.20 -9.52
CA ASP A 45 10.28 -13.90 -9.27
C ASP A 45 10.90 -13.57 -7.89
N VAL A 46 10.49 -12.46 -7.26
CA VAL A 46 11.02 -11.96 -5.98
C VAL A 46 9.98 -11.86 -4.86
N GLU A 47 8.71 -12.13 -5.15
CA GLU A 47 7.63 -12.04 -4.18
C GLU A 47 7.75 -13.06 -3.04
N PHE A 48 7.59 -12.56 -1.82
CA PHE A 48 7.31 -13.35 -0.62
C PHE A 48 6.57 -12.48 0.40
N SER A 49 5.90 -13.12 1.36
CA SER A 49 5.21 -12.45 2.47
C SER A 49 5.82 -12.87 3.79
N VAL A 50 6.13 -11.89 4.63
CA VAL A 50 6.41 -12.04 6.06
C VAL A 50 5.27 -11.39 6.86
N PHE A 51 4.93 -10.16 6.48
CA PHE A 51 3.86 -9.34 7.04
C PHE A 51 3.00 -8.65 5.98
N SER A 52 3.44 -8.51 4.72
CA SER A 52 2.58 -7.97 3.65
C SER A 52 1.40 -8.91 3.36
N GLN A 53 0.25 -8.35 2.97
CA GLN A 53 -0.95 -9.14 2.61
C GLN A 53 -0.66 -10.15 1.48
N PHE A 54 0.15 -9.71 0.50
CA PHE A 54 0.63 -10.52 -0.61
C PHE A 54 2.16 -10.54 -0.65
N GLY A 55 2.77 -10.56 -1.84
CA GLY A 55 4.20 -10.78 -2.03
C GLY A 55 5.11 -9.55 -1.87
N ASP A 56 4.55 -8.43 -1.43
CA ASP A 56 5.16 -7.10 -1.49
C ASP A 56 6.44 -6.99 -0.65
N ASP A 57 6.56 -7.70 0.49
CA ASP A 57 7.81 -7.71 1.28
C ASP A 57 9.02 -8.11 0.42
N GLY A 58 8.85 -9.09 -0.46
CA GLY A 58 9.92 -9.55 -1.35
C GLY A 58 10.27 -8.56 -2.45
N ILE A 59 9.26 -7.89 -3.02
CA ILE A 59 9.47 -6.82 -4.00
C ILE A 59 10.24 -5.66 -3.36
N ILE A 60 9.80 -5.22 -2.18
CA ILE A 60 10.44 -4.13 -1.43
C ILE A 60 11.89 -4.49 -1.12
N GLN A 61 12.15 -5.68 -0.56
CA GLN A 61 13.52 -6.10 -0.28
C GLN A 61 14.39 -6.14 -1.53
N TRP A 62 13.85 -6.55 -2.67
CA TRP A 62 14.63 -6.54 -3.91
C TRP A 62 14.94 -5.11 -4.38
N LEU A 63 13.97 -4.19 -4.30
CA LEU A 63 14.13 -2.80 -4.73
C LEU A 63 15.10 -2.00 -3.85
N ILE A 64 14.98 -2.09 -2.52
CA ILE A 64 15.85 -1.30 -1.61
C ILE A 64 17.33 -1.68 -1.70
N HIS A 65 17.66 -2.90 -2.14
CA HIS A 65 19.05 -3.32 -2.35
C HIS A 65 19.58 -2.95 -3.74
N ARG A 66 18.68 -2.57 -4.67
CA ARG A 66 19.03 -2.16 -6.03
C ARG A 66 19.23 -0.67 -6.15
N ILE A 67 18.49 0.12 -5.39
CA ILE A 67 18.60 1.57 -5.36
C ILE A 67 19.72 1.97 -4.39
N SER A 68 20.74 2.67 -4.88
CA SER A 68 21.82 3.18 -4.03
C SER A 68 21.37 4.37 -3.18
N SER A 69 21.87 4.46 -1.94
CA SER A 69 21.71 5.63 -1.07
C SER A 69 20.25 6.01 -0.76
N ILE A 70 19.38 5.02 -0.63
CA ILE A 70 18.01 5.21 -0.17
C ILE A 70 18.00 5.69 1.29
N ASP A 71 17.18 6.69 1.60
CA ASP A 71 16.95 7.10 2.99
C ASP A 71 16.24 5.97 3.75
N GLU A 72 16.72 5.61 4.93
CA GLU A 72 16.19 4.49 5.71
C GLU A 72 14.93 4.89 6.49
N SER A 73 13.97 5.51 5.79
CA SER A 73 12.68 5.89 6.34
C SER A 73 11.52 5.51 5.44
N PHE A 74 10.38 5.24 6.07
CA PHE A 74 9.15 4.95 5.35
C PHE A 74 7.94 5.67 5.94
N VAL A 75 6.93 5.86 5.10
CA VAL A 75 5.60 6.31 5.48
C VAL A 75 4.57 5.34 4.89
N GLU A 76 3.61 4.89 5.70
CA GLU A 76 2.50 4.06 5.24
C GLU A 76 1.15 4.55 5.80
N PHE A 77 0.14 4.63 4.93
CA PHE A 77 -1.22 5.02 5.30
C PHE A 77 -2.18 3.85 5.12
N GLY A 78 -3.18 3.72 6.01
CA GLY A 78 -4.16 2.64 6.02
C GLY A 78 -3.62 1.33 6.59
N VAL A 79 -2.85 1.42 7.67
CA VAL A 79 -2.11 0.26 8.23
C VAL A 79 -2.94 -0.67 9.09
N GLU A 80 -4.20 -0.34 9.39
CA GLU A 80 -4.97 -1.01 10.43
C GLU A 80 -4.15 -1.19 11.73
N ASP A 81 -4.14 -2.39 12.33
CA ASP A 81 -3.36 -2.69 13.52
C ASP A 81 -1.86 -2.97 13.25
N TYR A 82 -1.42 -2.77 11.99
CA TYR A 82 -0.06 -2.94 11.51
C TYR A 82 0.51 -4.34 11.74
N GLN A 83 -0.32 -5.38 11.90
CA GLN A 83 0.15 -6.77 11.89
C GLN A 83 0.34 -7.30 10.47
N GLU A 84 -0.51 -6.84 9.53
CA GLU A 84 -0.40 -7.04 8.09
C GLU A 84 -0.07 -5.68 7.46
N SER A 85 1.11 -5.54 6.85
CA SER A 85 1.58 -4.26 6.28
C SER A 85 2.80 -4.45 5.40
N ASN A 86 2.98 -3.55 4.43
CA ASN A 86 4.11 -3.56 3.51
C ASN A 86 5.41 -3.03 4.12
N THR A 87 5.35 -2.30 5.24
CA THR A 87 6.54 -1.69 5.87
C THR A 87 6.96 -2.34 7.20
N ARG A 88 6.13 -3.22 7.77
CA ARG A 88 6.49 -3.93 9.01
C ARG A 88 7.75 -4.78 8.86
N PHE A 89 7.91 -5.49 7.73
CA PHE A 89 9.13 -6.28 7.53
C PHE A 89 10.36 -5.40 7.42
N LEU A 90 10.25 -4.25 6.75
CA LEU A 90 11.31 -3.26 6.61
C LEU A 90 11.76 -2.70 7.97
N LEU A 91 10.80 -2.36 8.84
CA LEU A 91 11.04 -1.96 10.23
C LEU A 91 11.83 -3.02 11.01
N LEU A 92 11.38 -4.29 10.96
CA LEU A 92 11.96 -5.35 11.77
C LEU A 92 13.28 -5.90 11.23
N ASN A 93 13.42 -5.97 9.91
CA ASN A 93 14.56 -6.59 9.24
C ASN A 93 15.70 -5.59 9.01
N ASN A 94 15.36 -4.38 8.56
CA ASN A 94 16.30 -3.36 8.13
C ASN A 94 16.44 -2.20 9.14
N ASN A 95 15.57 -2.15 10.16
CA ASN A 95 15.60 -1.14 11.21
C ASN A 95 15.43 0.30 10.69
N TRP A 96 14.64 0.46 9.62
CA TRP A 96 14.23 1.77 9.12
C TRP A 96 13.33 2.49 10.12
N ARG A 97 13.38 3.82 10.14
CA ARG A 97 12.40 4.62 10.90
C ARG A 97 11.09 4.73 10.14
N GLY A 98 9.98 4.78 10.85
CA GLY A 98 8.65 4.69 10.25
C GLY A 98 7.64 5.69 10.77
N LEU A 99 6.75 6.13 9.89
CA LEU A 99 5.50 6.79 10.24
C LEU A 99 4.34 6.01 9.64
N VAL A 100 3.45 5.54 10.51
CA VAL A 100 2.26 4.81 10.10
C VAL A 100 1.01 5.53 10.54
N MET A 101 0.00 5.58 9.67
CA MET A 101 -1.25 6.25 9.98
C MET A 101 -2.46 5.41 9.63
N ASP A 102 -3.50 5.53 10.45
CA ASP A 102 -4.80 4.92 10.22
C ASP A 102 -5.89 5.82 10.83
N SER A 103 -7.11 5.75 10.29
CA SER A 103 -8.24 6.54 10.79
C SER A 103 -8.85 6.01 12.10
N SER A 104 -8.54 4.78 12.47
CA SER A 104 -9.08 4.08 13.63
C SER A 104 -8.18 4.21 14.86
N ASP A 105 -8.65 4.96 15.85
CA ASP A 105 -7.99 5.08 17.16
C ASP A 105 -7.78 3.70 17.83
N ARG A 106 -8.69 2.75 17.60
CA ARG A 106 -8.55 1.38 18.11
C ARG A 106 -7.31 0.70 17.53
N TYR A 107 -7.10 0.84 16.22
CA TYR A 107 -5.97 0.25 15.51
C TYR A 107 -4.65 0.88 15.94
N ILE A 108 -4.57 2.21 15.99
CA ILE A 108 -3.36 2.91 16.47
C ILE A 108 -3.03 2.56 17.93
N LYS A 109 -4.03 2.41 18.80
CA LYS A 109 -3.83 1.92 20.17
C LYS A 109 -3.33 0.47 20.23
N ALA A 110 -3.64 -0.36 19.23
CA ALA A 110 -3.08 -1.71 19.14
C ALA A 110 -1.59 -1.66 18.78
N ILE A 111 -1.20 -0.83 17.81
CA ILE A 111 0.21 -0.59 17.46
C ILE A 111 1.00 -0.13 18.68
N GLY A 112 0.50 0.86 19.43
CA GLY A 112 1.16 1.37 20.63
C GLY A 112 1.36 0.35 21.76
N ARG A 113 0.62 -0.78 21.75
CA ARG A 113 0.79 -1.90 22.70
C ARG A 113 1.74 -2.98 22.19
N ASP A 114 2.03 -3.00 20.89
CA ASP A 114 3.00 -3.91 20.32
C ASP A 114 4.41 -3.54 20.77
N GLN A 115 5.26 -4.54 20.99
CA GLN A 115 6.64 -4.34 21.45
C GLN A 115 7.49 -3.63 20.40
N ILE A 116 7.08 -3.62 19.12
CA ILE A 116 7.78 -2.89 18.06
C ILE A 116 7.83 -1.38 18.34
N SER A 117 6.79 -0.83 18.99
CA SER A 117 6.63 0.61 19.21
C SER A 117 7.63 1.20 20.18
N TRP A 118 8.25 0.38 21.03
CA TRP A 118 9.36 0.83 21.90
C TRP A 118 10.72 0.32 21.45
N ARG A 119 10.76 -0.71 20.58
CA ARG A 119 12.02 -1.31 20.10
C ARG A 119 12.56 -0.67 18.84
N HIS A 120 11.72 0.02 18.08
CA HIS A 120 12.08 0.67 16.83
C HIS A 120 11.62 2.13 16.83
N ASP A 121 12.21 2.93 15.96
CA ASP A 121 11.76 4.30 15.70
C ASP A 121 10.50 4.28 14.84
N LEU A 122 9.35 4.10 15.48
CA LEU A 122 8.03 4.01 14.84
C LEU A 122 7.07 5.02 15.46
N GLN A 123 6.62 5.96 14.64
CA GLN A 123 5.54 6.87 14.96
C GLN A 123 4.21 6.28 14.45
N SER A 124 3.17 6.26 15.28
CA SER A 124 1.83 5.80 14.90
C SER A 124 0.80 6.88 15.21
N VAL A 125 0.02 7.27 14.19
CA VAL A 125 -0.86 8.46 14.28
C VAL A 125 -2.27 8.10 13.85
N CYS A 126 -3.24 8.47 14.68
CA CYS A 126 -4.65 8.35 14.35
C CYS A 126 -5.09 9.57 13.53
N SER A 127 -5.30 9.39 12.23
CA SER A 127 -5.72 10.47 11.34
C SER A 127 -6.52 9.94 10.15
N PHE A 128 -7.59 10.65 9.80
CA PHE A 128 -8.28 10.44 8.53
C PHE A 128 -7.60 11.29 7.46
N ILE A 129 -6.92 10.65 6.52
CA ILE A 129 -6.07 11.32 5.54
C ILE A 129 -6.91 11.93 4.42
N THR A 130 -6.60 13.17 4.05
CA THR A 130 -7.21 13.88 2.92
C THR A 130 -6.12 14.53 2.07
N ALA A 131 -6.46 14.95 0.85
CA ALA A 131 -5.51 15.65 -0.01
C ALA A 131 -5.04 16.99 0.59
N GLU A 132 -5.85 17.60 1.47
CA GLU A 132 -5.54 18.89 2.09
C GLU A 132 -4.64 18.78 3.32
N ASN A 133 -4.71 17.67 4.08
CA ASN A 133 -4.00 17.55 5.35
C ASN A 133 -2.69 16.76 5.27
N ILE A 134 -2.45 16.03 4.17
CA ILE A 134 -1.39 15.03 4.14
C ILE A 134 0.01 15.63 4.31
N ASP A 135 0.28 16.77 3.67
CA ASP A 135 1.59 17.43 3.80
C ASP A 135 1.82 17.97 5.20
N GLU A 136 0.81 18.56 5.84
CA GLU A 136 0.93 19.03 7.23
C GLU A 136 1.23 17.87 8.18
N LEU A 137 0.57 16.72 7.99
CA LEU A 137 0.79 15.52 8.78
C LEU A 137 2.22 14.98 8.62
N LEU A 138 2.75 14.96 7.39
CA LEU A 138 4.12 14.52 7.12
C LEU A 138 5.14 15.45 7.80
N LEU A 139 5.02 16.76 7.57
CA LEU A 139 5.94 17.77 8.12
C LEU A 139 5.93 17.77 9.66
N THR A 140 4.74 17.68 10.27
CA THR A 140 4.59 17.67 11.74
C THR A 140 5.30 16.50 12.40
N HIS A 141 5.45 15.37 11.69
CA HIS A 141 6.11 14.16 12.20
C HIS A 141 7.56 14.03 11.73
N GLY A 142 8.12 15.08 11.12
CA GLY A 142 9.53 15.14 10.74
C GLY A 142 9.87 14.41 9.43
N PHE A 143 8.89 14.24 8.54
CA PHE A 143 9.07 13.69 7.20
C PHE A 143 8.98 14.82 6.18
N GLU A 144 10.15 15.24 5.69
CA GLU A 144 10.30 16.31 4.70
C GLU A 144 11.43 15.93 3.73
N GLY A 145 11.28 16.29 2.47
CA GLY A 145 12.29 16.05 1.44
C GLY A 145 12.39 14.57 1.05
N ASP A 146 13.61 14.09 0.86
CA ASP A 146 13.85 12.73 0.39
C ASP A 146 13.57 11.70 1.50
N ILE A 147 12.76 10.69 1.19
CA ILE A 147 12.48 9.54 2.06
C ILE A 147 12.70 8.24 1.30
N GLY A 148 12.77 7.11 1.98
CA GLY A 148 12.98 5.82 1.32
C GLY A 148 11.74 5.31 0.60
N LEU A 149 10.65 5.16 1.35
CA LEU A 149 9.44 4.51 0.86
C LEU A 149 8.16 5.24 1.29
N LEU A 150 7.21 5.38 0.37
CA LEU A 150 5.84 5.81 0.65
C LEU A 150 4.87 4.73 0.18
N HIS A 151 3.99 4.25 1.05
CA HIS A 151 2.89 3.36 0.70
C HIS A 151 1.55 4.04 1.00
N ILE A 152 0.66 4.08 0.01
CA ILE A 152 -0.70 4.63 0.14
C ILE A 152 -1.69 3.54 -0.24
N ASP A 153 -2.42 3.05 0.76
CA ASP A 153 -3.51 2.09 0.63
C ASP A 153 -4.62 2.51 1.61
N ILE A 154 -5.43 3.49 1.20
CA ILE A 154 -6.50 4.08 2.02
C ILE A 154 -7.88 3.78 1.46
N ASP A 155 -7.98 2.77 0.60
CA ASP A 155 -9.24 2.21 0.10
C ASP A 155 -10.14 3.26 -0.60
N GLY A 156 -9.59 4.24 -1.33
CA GLY A 156 -10.43 5.31 -1.88
C GLY A 156 -9.70 6.46 -2.55
N ASN A 157 -9.26 7.44 -1.77
CA ASN A 157 -8.73 8.71 -2.29
C ASN A 157 -7.23 8.64 -2.65
N ASP A 158 -6.67 7.46 -2.87
CA ASP A 158 -5.24 7.17 -3.05
C ASP A 158 -4.59 8.09 -4.09
N TYR A 159 -5.22 8.22 -5.26
CA TYR A 159 -4.80 9.13 -6.31
C TYR A 159 -4.79 10.60 -5.87
N TRP A 160 -5.83 11.04 -5.17
CA TRP A 160 -5.99 12.43 -4.75
C TRP A 160 -5.02 12.80 -3.62
N VAL A 161 -4.83 11.89 -2.66
CA VAL A 161 -3.85 12.03 -1.59
C VAL A 161 -2.45 12.05 -2.19
N TRP A 162 -2.08 11.10 -3.05
CA TRP A 162 -0.75 11.10 -3.66
C TRP A 162 -0.48 12.35 -4.52
N ARG A 163 -1.50 12.84 -5.22
CA ARG A 163 -1.44 14.11 -5.95
C ARG A 163 -1.15 15.28 -5.01
N GLY A 164 -1.76 15.29 -3.83
CA GLY A 164 -1.59 16.31 -2.79
C GLY A 164 -0.23 16.25 -2.07
N VAL A 165 0.46 15.10 -2.05
CA VAL A 165 1.77 14.97 -1.39
C VAL A 165 2.83 15.80 -2.13
N THR A 166 3.37 16.81 -1.45
CA THR A 166 4.53 17.60 -1.89
C THR A 166 5.63 17.70 -0.85
N ALA A 167 5.34 17.42 0.42
CA ALA A 167 6.29 17.50 1.52
C ALA A 167 7.45 16.49 1.40
N VAL A 168 7.18 15.32 0.81
CA VAL A 168 8.17 14.24 0.67
C VAL A 168 8.36 13.79 -0.78
N ARG A 169 9.54 13.25 -1.06
CA ARG A 169 9.98 12.69 -2.33
C ARG A 169 10.54 11.28 -2.08
N PRO A 170 9.68 10.25 -1.94
CA PRO A 170 10.14 8.88 -1.75
C PRO A 170 11.04 8.40 -2.89
N ALA A 171 12.03 7.55 -2.60
CA ALA A 171 12.74 6.81 -3.64
C ALA A 171 11.83 5.74 -4.27
N ILE A 172 10.97 5.12 -3.46
CA ILE A 172 9.98 4.12 -3.87
C ILE A 172 8.59 4.58 -3.42
N ALA A 173 7.66 4.76 -4.36
CA ALA A 173 6.24 4.94 -4.05
C ALA A 173 5.47 3.67 -4.42
N ILE A 174 4.66 3.17 -3.49
CA ILE A 174 3.76 2.03 -3.68
C ILE A 174 2.35 2.57 -3.50
N ILE A 175 1.50 2.44 -4.52
CA ILE A 175 0.16 3.03 -4.48
C ILE A 175 -0.86 1.96 -4.86
N GLU A 176 -1.93 1.86 -4.06
CA GLU A 176 -3.03 0.94 -4.35
C GLU A 176 -3.75 1.38 -5.64
N TYR A 177 -4.02 0.42 -6.52
CA TYR A 177 -4.86 0.61 -7.69
C TYR A 177 -6.01 -0.39 -7.73
N ASN A 178 -7.13 0.08 -8.25
CA ASN A 178 -8.31 -0.73 -8.44
C ASN A 178 -8.25 -1.45 -9.80
N SER A 179 -7.81 -2.71 -9.80
CA SER A 179 -7.80 -3.55 -11.00
C SER A 179 -9.21 -3.91 -11.54
N VAL A 180 -10.30 -3.49 -10.91
CA VAL A 180 -11.64 -3.55 -11.54
C VAL A 180 -11.75 -2.54 -12.68
N PHE A 181 -11.06 -1.40 -12.60
CA PHE A 181 -11.16 -0.32 -13.60
C PHE A 181 -10.41 -0.62 -14.90
N GLY A 182 -9.66 -1.72 -14.98
CA GLY A 182 -8.98 -2.14 -16.19
C GLY A 182 -7.68 -1.37 -16.46
N ALA A 183 -7.05 -1.71 -17.60
CA ALA A 183 -5.75 -1.18 -18.00
C ALA A 183 -5.81 -0.04 -19.03
N GLU A 184 -7.01 0.31 -19.51
CA GLU A 184 -7.18 1.19 -20.68
C GLU A 184 -7.51 2.64 -20.31
N ARG A 185 -8.47 2.83 -19.40
CA ARG A 185 -8.99 4.15 -19.03
C ARG A 185 -8.15 4.74 -17.90
N SER A 186 -7.83 6.03 -18.01
CA SER A 186 -7.14 6.80 -16.96
C SER A 186 -8.19 7.51 -16.10
N ILE A 187 -8.72 6.76 -15.13
CA ILE A 187 -9.85 7.15 -14.28
C ILE A 187 -9.57 6.94 -12.78
N THR A 188 -10.25 7.74 -11.96
CA THR A 188 -10.29 7.64 -10.49
C THR A 188 -11.70 7.95 -10.00
N ILE A 189 -12.07 7.52 -8.80
CA ILE A 189 -13.33 7.97 -8.18
C ILE A 189 -13.31 9.50 -7.96
N PRO A 190 -14.47 10.20 -7.99
CA PRO A 190 -14.55 11.61 -7.61
C PRO A 190 -14.03 11.82 -6.20
N TYR A 191 -13.29 12.91 -6.01
CA TYR A 191 -12.75 13.25 -4.70
C TYR A 191 -13.88 13.61 -3.73
N ASP A 192 -13.98 12.87 -2.64
CA ASP A 192 -14.76 13.22 -1.46
C ASP A 192 -13.88 13.03 -0.23
N PRO A 193 -13.52 14.08 0.53
CA PRO A 193 -12.67 13.95 1.72
C PRO A 193 -13.31 13.15 2.85
N LYS A 194 -14.56 12.69 2.70
CA LYS A 194 -15.26 11.80 3.63
C LYS A 194 -15.52 10.41 3.03
N PHE A 195 -14.98 10.12 1.85
CA PHE A 195 -15.15 8.83 1.20
C PHE A 195 -14.67 7.71 2.12
N SER A 196 -15.50 6.69 2.27
CA SER A 196 -15.15 5.49 3.03
C SER A 196 -15.70 4.28 2.30
N ARG A 197 -14.80 3.33 2.04
CA ARG A 197 -15.12 2.05 1.44
C ARG A 197 -16.05 1.23 2.35
N GLY A 198 -16.94 0.45 1.74
CA GLY A 198 -17.97 -0.30 2.48
C GLY A 198 -19.16 0.55 2.95
N GLY A 199 -19.25 1.80 2.51
CA GLY A 199 -20.43 2.64 2.65
C GLY A 199 -21.64 2.18 1.80
N PRO A 200 -22.57 3.09 1.43
CA PRO A 200 -23.77 2.71 0.68
C PRO A 200 -23.50 2.28 -0.77
N ILE A 201 -22.29 2.53 -1.29
CA ILE A 201 -21.86 2.17 -2.64
C ILE A 201 -21.18 0.78 -2.62
N SER A 202 -21.09 0.13 -3.77
CA SER A 202 -20.38 -1.15 -3.95
C SER A 202 -18.97 -1.12 -3.36
N ASN A 203 -18.58 -2.18 -2.63
CA ASN A 203 -17.22 -2.36 -2.11
C ASN A 203 -16.14 -2.45 -3.22
N LEU A 204 -16.53 -2.65 -4.48
CA LEU A 204 -15.64 -2.68 -5.64
C LEU A 204 -15.33 -1.28 -6.20
N TYR A 205 -16.03 -0.24 -5.74
CA TYR A 205 -15.89 1.12 -6.22
C TYR A 205 -15.02 1.93 -5.26
N TYR A 206 -13.76 2.09 -5.61
CA TYR A 206 -12.74 2.79 -4.82
C TYR A 206 -11.53 3.12 -5.70
N GLY A 207 -10.63 3.98 -5.21
CA GLY A 207 -9.30 4.13 -5.76
C GLY A 207 -9.24 4.68 -7.18
N ALA A 208 -8.14 4.35 -7.85
CA ALA A 208 -7.87 4.73 -9.22
C ALA A 208 -7.43 3.55 -10.08
N SER A 209 -7.59 3.71 -11.38
CA SER A 209 -7.04 2.80 -12.39
C SER A 209 -5.51 2.91 -12.44
N LEU A 210 -4.83 1.85 -12.87
CA LEU A 210 -3.38 1.88 -13.05
C LEU A 210 -2.90 2.97 -14.02
N PRO A 211 -3.54 3.22 -15.18
CA PRO A 211 -3.14 4.32 -16.06
C PRO A 211 -3.20 5.70 -15.39
N ALA A 212 -4.17 5.95 -14.52
CA ALA A 212 -4.25 7.20 -13.76
C ALA A 212 -3.05 7.39 -12.83
N LEU A 213 -2.65 6.32 -12.13
CA LEU A 213 -1.46 6.36 -11.27
C LEU A 213 -0.17 6.52 -12.08
N CYS A 214 -0.03 5.84 -13.21
CA CYS A 214 1.14 6.00 -14.09
C CYS A 214 1.25 7.43 -14.64
N ASP A 215 0.14 8.04 -15.07
CA ASP A 215 0.14 9.42 -15.57
C ASP A 215 0.55 10.40 -14.44
N LEU A 216 0.05 10.19 -13.22
CA LEU A 216 0.42 10.99 -12.05
C LEU A 216 1.89 10.79 -11.65
N ALA A 217 2.35 9.54 -11.61
CA ALA A 217 3.74 9.17 -11.32
C ALA A 217 4.71 9.91 -12.25
N TYR A 218 4.44 9.86 -13.55
CA TYR A 218 5.24 10.53 -14.57
C TYR A 218 5.30 12.05 -14.32
N SER A 219 4.17 12.68 -14.01
CA SER A 219 4.13 14.12 -13.70
C SER A 219 4.92 14.50 -12.43
N LYS A 220 5.11 13.54 -11.52
CA LYS A 220 5.86 13.70 -10.27
C LYS A 220 7.33 13.26 -10.40
N GLY A 221 7.78 12.81 -11.57
CA GLY A 221 9.16 12.37 -11.81
C GLY A 221 9.45 10.95 -11.31
N TYR A 222 8.52 10.02 -11.53
CA TYR A 222 8.66 8.61 -11.20
C TYR A 222 8.46 7.71 -12.40
N ASP A 223 9.24 6.63 -12.44
CA ASP A 223 9.15 5.54 -13.37
C ASP A 223 8.28 4.42 -12.79
N PHE A 224 7.28 3.98 -13.54
CA PHE A 224 6.51 2.78 -13.19
C PHE A 224 7.33 1.52 -13.49
N VAL A 225 7.50 0.63 -12.51
CA VAL A 225 8.38 -0.54 -12.64
C VAL A 225 7.67 -1.89 -12.51
N GLY A 226 6.38 -1.89 -12.16
CA GLY A 226 5.54 -3.09 -12.15
C GLY A 226 4.48 -3.09 -11.04
N SER A 227 3.67 -4.14 -11.03
CA SER A 227 2.66 -4.38 -10.00
C SER A 227 2.90 -5.72 -9.31
N ASN A 228 2.44 -5.87 -8.08
CA ASN A 228 2.41 -7.19 -7.42
C ASN A 228 1.48 -8.16 -8.16
N SER A 229 1.70 -9.47 -7.99
CA SER A 229 0.93 -10.53 -8.66
C SER A 229 -0.52 -10.61 -8.19
N ALA A 230 -0.84 -9.99 -7.04
CA ALA A 230 -2.19 -9.89 -6.54
C ALA A 230 -3.03 -8.84 -7.29
N GLY A 231 -2.38 -7.85 -7.92
CA GLY A 231 -3.04 -6.84 -8.74
C GLY A 231 -3.74 -5.75 -7.94
N ASN A 232 -3.13 -5.35 -6.82
CA ASN A 232 -3.58 -4.23 -6.00
C ASN A 232 -2.51 -3.16 -5.79
N ASN A 233 -1.21 -3.49 -5.82
CA ASN A 233 -0.15 -2.50 -5.58
C ASN A 233 0.70 -2.24 -6.82
N ALA A 234 0.85 -0.97 -7.17
CA ALA A 234 1.73 -0.48 -8.23
C ALA A 234 2.99 0.16 -7.64
N PHE A 235 4.16 -0.19 -8.18
CA PHE A 235 5.46 0.27 -7.70
C PHE A 235 6.04 1.30 -8.67
N PHE A 236 6.44 2.43 -8.11
CA PHE A 236 7.05 3.55 -8.80
C PHE A 236 8.39 3.89 -8.15
N ILE A 237 9.41 4.12 -8.95
CA ILE A 237 10.74 4.52 -8.49
C ILE A 237 11.02 5.93 -8.99
N ARG A 238 11.61 6.77 -8.16
CA ARG A 238 11.97 8.14 -8.56
C ARG A 238 12.95 8.10 -9.74
N SER A 239 12.65 8.79 -10.84
CA SER A 239 13.42 8.67 -12.09
C SER A 239 14.85 9.23 -11.99
N ASP A 240 15.16 9.99 -10.94
CA ASP A 240 16.49 10.56 -10.69
C ASP A 240 17.42 9.66 -9.87
N VAL A 241 16.93 8.51 -9.36
CA VAL A 241 17.78 7.52 -8.68
C VAL A 241 18.21 6.42 -9.64
N ASP A 242 19.44 5.93 -9.50
CA ASP A 242 19.91 4.81 -10.32
C ASP A 242 19.31 3.50 -9.82
N HIS A 243 18.32 2.98 -10.56
CA HIS A 243 17.65 1.70 -10.26
C HIS A 243 17.89 0.63 -11.34
N GLY A 244 18.44 0.99 -12.50
CA GLY A 244 18.76 0.05 -13.58
C GLY A 244 17.57 -0.75 -14.17
N LEU A 245 16.32 -0.32 -13.92
CA LEU A 245 15.12 -0.97 -14.44
C LEU A 245 14.59 -0.22 -15.65
N LYS A 246 14.04 -0.96 -16.61
CA LYS A 246 13.30 -0.36 -17.72
C LYS A 246 11.91 0.05 -17.21
N PRO A 247 11.50 1.32 -17.35
CA PRO A 247 10.13 1.74 -17.06
C PRO A 247 9.13 0.98 -17.93
N LEU A 248 8.00 0.61 -17.34
CA LEU A 248 6.90 -0.08 -17.99
C LEU A 248 5.78 0.90 -18.33
N THR A 249 5.00 0.57 -19.36
CA THR A 249 3.68 1.17 -19.56
C THR A 249 2.66 0.55 -18.62
N ALA A 250 1.55 1.25 -18.37
CA ALA A 250 0.44 0.70 -17.58
C ALA A 250 -0.04 -0.66 -18.14
N GLY A 251 -0.13 -0.80 -19.47
CA GLY A 251 -0.53 -2.07 -20.09
C GLY A 251 0.46 -3.22 -19.89
N GLU A 252 1.77 -2.95 -19.87
CA GLU A 252 2.80 -3.98 -19.61
C GLU A 252 2.82 -4.43 -18.14
N GLY A 253 2.59 -3.52 -17.20
CA GLY A 253 2.65 -3.81 -15.76
C GLY A 253 1.29 -4.06 -15.10
N TYR A 254 0.19 -4.05 -15.85
CA TYR A 254 -1.15 -4.29 -15.33
C TYR A 254 -1.36 -5.75 -14.90
N VAL A 255 -1.93 -5.95 -13.72
CA VAL A 255 -2.29 -7.27 -13.20
C VAL A 255 -3.76 -7.26 -12.77
N THR A 256 -4.57 -8.13 -13.36
CA THR A 256 -5.97 -8.29 -12.93
C THR A 256 -6.03 -9.03 -11.58
N SER A 257 -6.66 -8.41 -10.58
CA SER A 257 -6.81 -9.10 -9.30
C SER A 257 -7.76 -10.29 -9.35
N ARG A 258 -7.44 -11.29 -8.50
CA ARG A 258 -8.19 -12.56 -8.40
C ARG A 258 -8.87 -12.76 -7.05
N TYR A 259 -8.53 -11.96 -6.05
CA TYR A 259 -9.17 -12.02 -4.74
C TYR A 259 -10.65 -11.58 -4.82
N ALA A 260 -11.44 -12.01 -3.85
CA ALA A 260 -12.88 -11.75 -3.81
C ALA A 260 -13.18 -10.69 -2.75
N GLU A 261 -13.71 -9.55 -3.21
CA GLU A 261 -14.04 -8.41 -2.33
C GLU A 261 -15.43 -7.83 -2.62
N SER A 262 -16.15 -8.39 -3.60
CA SER A 262 -17.50 -7.95 -3.93
C SER A 262 -18.45 -8.35 -2.81
N MET A 263 -19.31 -7.44 -2.35
CA MET A 263 -20.23 -7.67 -1.25
C MET A 263 -21.68 -7.35 -1.62
N ASP A 264 -22.63 -7.97 -0.92
CA ASP A 264 -24.04 -7.57 -0.94
C ASP A 264 -24.30 -6.46 0.09
N SER A 265 -25.53 -5.95 0.12
CA SER A 265 -25.96 -4.89 1.06
C SER A 265 -25.92 -5.30 2.54
N LYS A 266 -25.62 -6.57 2.85
CA LYS A 266 -25.45 -7.09 4.22
C LYS A 266 -23.97 -7.35 4.54
N GLY A 267 -23.05 -6.93 3.68
CA GLY A 267 -21.61 -7.14 3.85
C GLY A 267 -21.15 -8.57 3.59
N ARG A 268 -21.95 -9.40 2.90
CA ARG A 268 -21.57 -10.78 2.59
C ARG A 268 -20.93 -10.86 1.22
N LEU A 269 -19.84 -11.62 1.09
CA LEU A 269 -19.17 -11.81 -0.18
C LEU A 269 -20.10 -12.41 -1.24
N THR A 270 -20.16 -11.76 -2.41
CA THR A 270 -20.93 -12.19 -3.58
C THR A 270 -20.09 -12.93 -4.61
N TYR A 271 -18.76 -12.90 -4.46
CA TYR A 271 -17.79 -13.61 -5.30
C TYR A 271 -17.93 -13.31 -6.81
N LEU A 272 -18.24 -12.06 -7.18
CA LEU A 272 -18.21 -11.64 -8.58
C LEU A 272 -16.80 -11.82 -9.15
N ARG A 273 -16.71 -12.29 -10.40
CA ARG A 273 -15.45 -12.62 -11.09
C ARG A 273 -15.36 -11.93 -12.44
N GLY A 274 -14.13 -11.62 -12.86
CA GLY A 274 -13.82 -11.03 -14.17
C GLY A 274 -14.69 -9.81 -14.47
N GLU A 275 -15.17 -9.74 -15.72
CA GLU A 275 -16.03 -8.65 -16.22
C GLU A 275 -17.30 -8.40 -15.40
N ARG A 276 -17.79 -9.38 -14.62
CA ARG A 276 -18.96 -9.16 -13.75
C ARG A 276 -18.68 -8.17 -12.63
N ARG A 277 -17.42 -8.02 -12.21
CA ARG A 277 -17.00 -7.00 -11.23
C ARG A 277 -17.23 -5.61 -11.81
N LEU A 278 -16.63 -5.33 -12.97
CA LEU A 278 -16.79 -4.04 -13.64
C LEU A 278 -18.24 -3.76 -14.05
N ALA A 279 -18.95 -4.77 -14.57
CA ALA A 279 -20.36 -4.62 -14.93
C ALA A 279 -21.27 -4.23 -13.75
N SER A 280 -20.90 -4.61 -12.51
CA SER A 280 -21.65 -4.22 -11.30
C SER A 280 -21.48 -2.76 -10.90
N LEU A 281 -20.49 -2.07 -11.49
CA LEU A 281 -20.18 -0.66 -11.23
C LEU A 281 -20.71 0.29 -12.31
N ARG A 282 -21.35 -0.24 -13.35
CA ARG A 282 -21.79 0.55 -14.51
C ARG A 282 -22.67 1.72 -14.09
N GLY A 283 -22.40 2.91 -14.64
CA GLY A 283 -23.15 4.13 -14.37
C GLY A 283 -22.76 4.85 -13.07
N LEU A 284 -21.78 4.33 -12.31
CA LEU A 284 -21.18 5.09 -11.23
C LEU A 284 -20.22 6.15 -11.80
N PRO A 285 -20.17 7.35 -11.20
CA PRO A 285 -19.34 8.45 -11.70
C PRO A 285 -17.85 8.14 -11.51
N VAL A 286 -16.99 8.60 -12.40
CA VAL A 286 -15.53 8.60 -12.26
C VAL A 286 -14.97 9.85 -12.90
N ILE A 287 -13.78 10.25 -12.51
CA ILE A 287 -13.06 11.38 -13.10
C ILE A 287 -12.01 10.85 -14.06
N ASN A 288 -12.07 11.30 -15.30
CA ASN A 288 -11.00 11.11 -16.28
C ASN A 288 -9.83 12.02 -15.90
N THR A 289 -8.72 11.45 -15.47
CA THR A 289 -7.61 12.22 -14.90
C THR A 289 -6.82 13.01 -15.94
N ARG A 290 -6.94 12.65 -17.21
CA ARG A 290 -6.30 13.36 -18.34
C ARG A 290 -7.07 14.61 -18.77
N THR A 291 -8.40 14.59 -18.67
CA THR A 291 -9.26 15.70 -19.11
C THR A 291 -9.83 16.50 -17.94
N GLY A 292 -9.88 15.91 -16.75
CA GLY A 292 -10.56 16.45 -15.57
C GLY A 292 -12.10 16.35 -15.63
N ALA A 293 -12.66 15.72 -16.66
CA ALA A 293 -14.10 15.57 -16.82
C ALA A 293 -14.65 14.40 -15.99
N GLU A 294 -15.86 14.55 -15.48
CA GLU A 294 -16.64 13.43 -14.94
C GLU A 294 -17.23 12.60 -16.09
N GLU A 295 -17.11 11.28 -15.98
CA GLU A 295 -17.65 10.28 -16.90
C GLU A 295 -18.25 9.11 -16.10
N GLU A 296 -18.96 8.19 -16.74
CA GLU A 296 -19.54 7.01 -16.10
C GLU A 296 -18.68 5.75 -16.36
N LEU A 297 -18.67 4.81 -15.41
CA LEU A 297 -18.09 3.48 -15.60
C LEU A 297 -18.85 2.63 -16.62
#